data_AF-A0A945VXA5-F1
#
_entry.id   AF-A0A945VXA5-F1
#
_cell.length_a   1.000
_cell.length_b   1.000
_cell.length_c   1.000
_cell.angle_alpha   90.00
_cell.angle_beta   90.00
_cell.angle_gamma   90.00
#
_symmetry.space_group_name_H-M   'P 1'
#
loop_
_entity.id
_entity.type
_entity.pdbx_description
1 polymer ?
#
loop_
_entity_poly.entity_id
_entity_poly.type
_entity_poly.pdbx_seq_one_letter_code
_entity_poly.pdbx_strand_id
1 'polypeptide(L)'
;MHNMSSNFQFLSGAYFLAYYIPRSHESTDKVSSYILHFKKNKEPITSKWIALSSKEVCDHILNIDLIVRVLSSTELIASGNTSLDRLGATLAKYTGSKYEKQLLKKTRNTRSLKYLSRAERLEEIEGSYEFQRSQIVPHNNPRILLIDDIVTTGSTIREVNRAIKSILPNCRLYFFTIGKTYDSWASYDQSNEMIRRELTKSLERIESCIQPEPNNVLSDEEYIAYIEYMSSDGISNSLIKPPGPNLVKIEGGGWEPALGYNWKNDDGDDFTVILKQPPHPNLVMCENGRWKPAEGYVWENKDDPNNLKVITNGQE
;
A
#
# COMPACT_ATOMS: atom_id res chain seq x y z
N MET A 1 -15.49 -12.83 -3.32
CA MET A 1 -14.57 -13.21 -2.24
C MET A 1 -14.58 -14.73 -2.08
N HIS A 2 -13.45 -15.34 -1.73
CA HIS A 2 -13.34 -16.78 -1.49
C HIS A 2 -13.36 -17.09 0.01
N ASN A 3 -14.00 -18.21 0.39
CA ASN A 3 -14.05 -18.69 1.76
C ASN A 3 -12.95 -19.75 1.99
N MET A 4 -12.16 -19.57 3.05
CA MET A 4 -11.11 -20.50 3.51
C MET A 4 -11.30 -20.91 4.97
N SER A 5 -12.50 -20.79 5.52
CA SER A 5 -12.80 -21.03 6.95
C SER A 5 -12.49 -22.46 7.38
N SER A 6 -12.56 -23.44 6.47
CA SER A 6 -12.16 -24.82 6.74
C SER A 6 -10.68 -24.96 7.14
N ASN A 7 -9.81 -24.06 6.68
CA ASN A 7 -8.40 -24.01 7.07
C ASN A 7 -8.18 -23.37 8.45
N PHE A 8 -9.19 -22.68 8.98
CA PHE A 8 -9.12 -21.87 10.21
C PHE A 8 -10.36 -22.11 11.08
N GLN A 9 -10.61 -23.36 11.48
CA GLN A 9 -11.80 -23.76 12.26
C GLN A 9 -11.94 -23.06 13.62
N PHE A 10 -10.86 -22.47 14.14
CA PHE A 10 -10.85 -21.67 15.36
C PHE A 10 -11.35 -20.22 15.15
N LEU A 11 -11.61 -19.82 13.91
CA LEU A 11 -12.19 -18.53 13.53
C LEU A 11 -13.68 -18.68 13.21
N SER A 12 -14.43 -17.60 13.41
CA SER A 12 -15.83 -17.48 12.97
C SER A 12 -15.98 -17.35 11.45
N GLY A 13 -14.91 -16.97 10.74
CA GLY A 13 -14.85 -16.96 9.29
C GLY A 13 -13.49 -16.48 8.79
N ALA A 14 -13.01 -17.03 7.68
CA ALA A 14 -11.76 -16.65 7.05
C ALA A 14 -11.92 -16.53 5.54
N TYR A 15 -11.44 -15.43 4.96
CA TYR A 15 -11.73 -15.05 3.59
C TYR A 15 -10.53 -14.43 2.86
N PHE A 16 -10.52 -14.53 1.54
CA PHE A 16 -9.52 -13.88 0.68
C PHE A 16 -10.05 -13.47 -0.68
N LEU A 17 -9.32 -12.60 -1.37
CA LEU A 17 -9.70 -12.11 -2.69
C LEU A 17 -9.07 -12.89 -3.84
N ALA A 18 -7.77 -13.18 -3.77
CA ALA A 18 -7.06 -13.75 -4.89
C ALA A 18 -6.03 -14.78 -4.47
N TYR A 19 -5.83 -15.79 -5.31
CA TYR A 19 -4.63 -16.62 -5.26
C TYR A 19 -3.44 -15.86 -5.83
N TYR A 20 -2.22 -16.19 -5.42
CA TYR A 20 -1.01 -15.71 -6.08
C TYR A 20 0.08 -16.79 -6.08
N ILE A 21 0.97 -16.74 -7.06
CA ILE A 21 2.14 -17.59 -7.14
C ILE A 21 3.30 -16.81 -6.52
N PRO A 22 3.99 -17.36 -5.50
CA PRO A 22 5.16 -16.72 -4.94
C PRO A 22 6.21 -16.48 -6.03
N ARG A 23 6.84 -15.30 -6.05
CA ARG A 23 7.95 -15.00 -6.98
C ARG A 23 9.20 -15.89 -6.82
N SER A 24 9.23 -16.75 -5.80
CA SER A 24 10.25 -17.78 -5.65
C SER A 24 10.04 -18.98 -6.58
N HIS A 25 8.85 -19.11 -7.18
CA HIS A 25 8.58 -20.10 -8.22
C HIS A 25 9.01 -19.55 -9.60
N GLU A 26 9.41 -20.44 -10.51
CA GLU A 26 9.89 -20.08 -11.86
C GLU A 26 8.85 -19.34 -12.72
N SER A 27 7.56 -19.42 -12.37
CA SER A 27 6.48 -18.70 -13.04
C SER A 27 6.07 -17.45 -12.27
N THR A 28 6.24 -16.27 -12.87
CA THR A 28 5.72 -15.01 -12.33
C THR A 28 4.27 -14.78 -12.76
N ASP A 29 3.38 -14.41 -11.83
CA ASP A 29 2.02 -13.95 -12.14
C ASP A 29 1.82 -12.46 -11.82
N LYS A 30 0.82 -11.83 -12.47
CA LYS A 30 0.49 -10.40 -12.29
C LYS A 30 -0.10 -10.08 -10.92
N VAL A 31 -0.79 -11.01 -10.26
CA VAL A 31 -1.35 -10.78 -8.92
C VAL A 31 -0.22 -10.65 -7.89
N SER A 32 0.85 -11.44 -8.02
CA SER A 32 2.03 -11.32 -7.17
C SER A 32 2.69 -9.93 -7.27
N SER A 33 2.71 -9.31 -8.46
CA SER A 33 3.25 -7.96 -8.63
C SER A 33 2.32 -6.91 -8.04
N TYR A 34 1.01 -7.08 -8.18
CA TYR A 34 0.02 -6.15 -7.62
C TYR A 34 -0.06 -6.21 -6.10
N ILE A 35 0.09 -7.40 -5.49
CA ILE A 35 0.25 -7.53 -4.04
C ILE A 35 1.53 -6.82 -3.58
N LEU A 36 2.63 -6.92 -4.33
CA LEU A 36 3.86 -6.19 -4.01
C LEU A 36 3.68 -4.67 -4.11
N HIS A 37 2.93 -4.20 -5.12
CA HIS A 37 2.57 -2.79 -5.25
C HIS A 37 1.74 -2.32 -4.05
N PHE A 38 0.75 -3.10 -3.63
CA PHE A 38 0.00 -2.83 -2.40
C PHE A 38 0.93 -2.72 -1.19
N LYS A 39 1.81 -3.70 -0.95
CA LYS A 39 2.78 -3.68 0.16
C LYS A 39 3.68 -2.44 0.15
N LYS A 40 3.99 -1.91 -1.03
CA LYS A 40 4.84 -0.73 -1.24
C LYS A 40 4.06 0.59 -1.36
N ASN A 41 2.74 0.61 -1.08
CA ASN A 41 1.88 1.78 -1.26
C ASN A 41 1.93 2.38 -2.67
N LYS A 42 2.14 1.56 -3.71
CA LYS A 42 2.19 2.04 -5.09
C LYS A 42 0.79 2.23 -5.65
N GLU A 43 0.49 3.46 -6.05
CA GLU A 43 -0.76 3.81 -6.73
C GLU A 43 -0.67 3.53 -8.25
N PRO A 44 -1.80 3.35 -8.94
CA PRO A 44 -3.18 3.30 -8.40
C PRO A 44 -3.53 1.94 -7.78
N ILE A 45 -2.65 0.94 -7.90
CA ILE A 45 -2.93 -0.46 -7.51
C ILE A 45 -3.33 -0.60 -6.04
N THR A 46 -2.74 0.19 -5.15
CA THR A 46 -3.10 0.17 -3.72
C THR A 46 -4.55 0.58 -3.52
N SER A 47 -4.99 1.70 -4.11
CA SER A 47 -6.37 2.15 -4.03
C SER A 47 -7.35 1.16 -4.64
N LYS A 48 -6.99 0.51 -5.75
CA LYS A 48 -7.81 -0.53 -6.39
C LYS A 48 -8.04 -1.73 -5.47
N TRP A 49 -7.00 -2.22 -4.80
CA TRP A 49 -7.13 -3.30 -3.81
C TRP A 49 -7.99 -2.91 -2.61
N ILE A 50 -7.86 -1.66 -2.13
CA ILE A 50 -8.69 -1.16 -1.04
C ILE A 50 -10.15 -1.15 -1.46
N ALA A 51 -10.48 -0.56 -2.62
CA ALA A 51 -11.86 -0.47 -3.11
C ALA A 51 -12.51 -1.86 -3.26
N LEU A 52 -11.82 -2.81 -3.91
CA LEU A 52 -12.31 -4.17 -4.06
C LEU A 52 -12.49 -4.88 -2.71
N SER A 53 -11.50 -4.75 -1.82
CA SER A 53 -11.56 -5.34 -0.47
C SER A 53 -12.73 -4.78 0.31
N SER A 54 -12.95 -3.47 0.26
CA SER A 54 -14.05 -2.82 0.96
C SER A 54 -15.41 -3.30 0.47
N LYS A 55 -15.62 -3.35 -0.85
CA LYS A 55 -16.85 -3.89 -1.44
C LYS A 55 -17.11 -5.32 -0.96
N GLU A 56 -16.14 -6.20 -1.18
CA GLU A 56 -16.30 -7.62 -0.90
C GLU A 56 -16.46 -7.93 0.60
N VAL A 57 -15.74 -7.22 1.48
CA VAL A 57 -15.89 -7.39 2.93
C VAL A 57 -17.26 -6.88 3.40
N CYS A 58 -17.73 -5.72 2.92
CA CYS A 58 -19.02 -5.18 3.35
C CYS A 58 -20.19 -6.06 2.93
N ASP A 59 -20.11 -6.69 1.75
CA ASP A 59 -21.18 -7.54 1.23
C ASP A 59 -21.29 -8.88 2.00
N HIS A 60 -20.22 -9.35 2.64
CA HIS A 60 -20.14 -10.71 3.18
C HIS A 60 -19.84 -10.80 4.69
N ILE A 61 -19.20 -9.78 5.27
CA ILE A 61 -18.75 -9.77 6.67
C ILE A 61 -19.50 -8.64 7.39
N LEU A 62 -20.62 -9.00 8.00
CA LEU A 62 -21.50 -8.04 8.68
C LEU A 62 -21.25 -7.99 10.19
N ASN A 63 -21.54 -6.82 10.78
CA ASN A 63 -21.50 -6.56 12.22
C ASN A 63 -20.11 -6.82 12.82
N ILE A 64 -19.10 -6.08 12.38
CA ILE A 64 -17.76 -6.08 12.98
C ILE A 64 -17.68 -4.92 13.98
N ASP A 65 -17.16 -5.18 15.17
CA ASP A 65 -16.96 -4.15 16.20
C ASP A 65 -15.59 -3.49 16.06
N LEU A 66 -14.58 -4.30 15.74
CA LEU A 66 -13.18 -3.93 15.78
C LEU A 66 -12.41 -4.55 14.60
N ILE A 67 -11.57 -3.75 13.96
CA ILE A 67 -10.66 -4.18 12.91
C ILE A 67 -9.23 -4.01 13.42
N VAL A 68 -8.41 -5.04 13.28
CA VAL A 68 -7.01 -5.04 13.70
C VAL A 68 -6.17 -5.63 12.58
N ARG A 69 -5.04 -4.98 12.28
CA ARG A 69 -4.10 -5.52 11.29
C ARG A 69 -3.04 -6.41 11.92
N VAL A 70 -2.55 -7.35 11.13
CA VAL A 70 -1.35 -8.12 11.46
C VAL A 70 -0.09 -7.26 11.26
N LEU A 71 0.96 -7.59 12.01
CA LEU A 71 2.28 -6.94 11.94
C LEU A 71 3.25 -7.71 11.03
N SER A 72 3.99 -7.00 10.19
CA SER A 72 5.05 -7.58 9.37
C SER A 72 6.22 -8.11 10.21
N SER A 73 7.15 -8.83 9.57
CA SER A 73 8.30 -9.45 10.25
C SER A 73 9.19 -8.47 11.02
N THR A 74 9.26 -7.23 10.54
CA THR A 74 10.11 -6.15 11.07
C THR A 74 9.36 -5.18 11.99
N GLU A 75 8.07 -5.39 12.22
CA GLU A 75 7.24 -4.53 13.06
C GLU A 75 7.04 -5.13 14.45
N LEU A 76 7.47 -4.40 15.47
CA LEU A 76 7.10 -4.68 16.87
C LEU A 76 5.75 -4.08 17.23
N ILE A 77 5.46 -2.90 16.70
CA ILE A 77 4.22 -2.17 16.90
C ILE A 77 3.87 -1.54 15.56
N ALA A 78 2.57 -1.43 15.26
CA ALA A 78 2.11 -0.66 14.12
C ALA A 78 2.47 0.82 14.29
N SER A 79 3.45 1.28 13.53
CA SER A 79 3.83 2.69 13.39
C SER A 79 3.71 3.10 11.91
N GLY A 80 3.32 4.34 11.65
CA GLY A 80 3.12 4.85 10.29
C GLY A 80 1.71 4.62 9.71
N ASN A 81 1.61 4.74 8.38
CA ASN A 81 0.36 4.62 7.61
C ASN A 81 0.59 3.75 6.38
N THR A 82 0.71 2.45 6.60
CA THR A 82 0.88 1.44 5.54
C THR A 82 -0.38 1.28 4.71
N SER A 83 -0.28 0.57 3.59
CA SER A 83 -1.44 0.22 2.75
C SER A 83 -2.45 -0.64 3.51
N LEU A 84 -1.96 -1.49 4.43
CA LEU A 84 -2.81 -2.27 5.32
C LEU A 84 -3.48 -1.39 6.39
N ASP A 85 -2.82 -0.31 6.84
CA ASP A 85 -3.46 0.69 7.70
C ASP A 85 -4.57 1.45 6.95
N ARG A 86 -4.32 1.86 5.71
CA ARG A 86 -5.33 2.48 4.84
C ARG A 86 -6.52 1.55 4.61
N LEU A 87 -6.28 0.28 4.29
CA LEU A 87 -7.33 -0.72 4.14
C LEU A 87 -8.17 -0.85 5.42
N GLY A 88 -7.52 -0.96 6.58
CA GLY A 88 -8.22 -1.09 7.87
C GLY A 88 -9.09 0.12 8.19
N ALA A 89 -8.57 1.34 7.96
CA ALA A 89 -9.32 2.57 8.15
C ALA A 89 -10.52 2.69 7.20
N THR A 90 -10.33 2.36 5.92
CA THR A 90 -11.42 2.38 4.93
C THR A 90 -12.50 1.36 5.26
N LEU A 91 -12.13 0.13 5.64
CA LEU A 91 -13.08 -0.89 6.07
C LEU A 91 -13.88 -0.42 7.29
N ALA A 92 -13.22 0.14 8.30
CA ALA A 92 -13.89 0.66 9.50
C ALA A 92 -14.93 1.74 9.17
N LYS A 93 -14.62 2.63 8.23
CA LYS A 93 -15.56 3.65 7.74
C LYS A 93 -16.81 3.01 7.12
N TYR A 94 -16.66 2.03 6.25
CA TYR A 94 -17.79 1.39 5.56
C TYR A 94 -18.62 0.47 6.45
N THR A 95 -17.99 -0.21 7.41
CA THR A 95 -18.67 -1.16 8.30
C THR A 95 -19.18 -0.53 9.60
N GLY A 96 -18.87 0.75 9.85
CA GLY A 96 -19.15 1.41 11.13
C GLY A 96 -18.35 0.84 12.30
N SER A 97 -17.22 0.17 12.01
CA SER A 97 -16.35 -0.46 13.01
C SER A 97 -15.27 0.50 13.51
N LYS A 98 -14.54 0.11 14.56
CA LYS A 98 -13.31 0.81 14.96
C LYS A 98 -12.09 0.16 14.35
N TYR A 99 -11.14 0.96 13.85
CA TYR A 99 -9.84 0.45 13.41
C TYR A 99 -8.75 0.81 14.43
N GLU A 100 -8.08 -0.21 14.97
CA GLU A 100 -7.08 -0.03 16.03
C GLU A 100 -5.78 -0.77 15.72
N LYS A 101 -4.87 -0.10 15.04
CA LYS A 101 -3.61 -0.70 14.56
C LYS A 101 -2.65 -1.13 15.68
N GLN A 102 -2.74 -0.54 16.87
CA GLN A 102 -1.79 -0.76 17.97
C GLN A 102 -2.22 -1.79 19.02
N LEU A 103 -3.37 -2.46 18.85
CA LEU A 103 -3.80 -3.48 19.80
C LEU A 103 -3.00 -4.77 19.69
N LEU A 104 -2.39 -5.05 18.54
CA LEU A 104 -1.40 -6.11 18.40
C LEU A 104 0.01 -5.53 18.49
N LYS A 105 0.86 -6.24 19.24
CA LYS A 105 2.30 -5.99 19.35
C LYS A 105 3.05 -7.29 19.18
N LYS A 106 4.30 -7.20 18.76
CA LYS A 106 5.26 -8.30 18.88
C LYS A 106 6.21 -8.08 20.04
N THR A 107 6.54 -9.16 20.72
CA THR A 107 7.55 -9.21 21.78
C THR A 107 8.97 -9.18 21.21
N ARG A 108 9.13 -9.62 19.96
CA ARG A 108 10.39 -9.67 19.22
C ARG A 108 10.16 -9.54 17.72
N ASN A 109 11.17 -9.08 17.01
CA ASN A 109 11.17 -9.18 15.55
C ASN A 109 11.26 -10.65 15.16
N THR A 110 10.61 -10.99 14.06
CA THR A 110 10.61 -12.36 13.52
C THR A 110 11.35 -12.36 12.19
N ARG A 111 12.04 -13.45 11.85
CA ARG A 111 12.59 -13.65 10.51
C ARG A 111 11.47 -13.64 9.46
N SER A 112 11.84 -13.33 8.22
CA SER A 112 10.91 -13.47 7.10
C SER A 112 10.49 -14.94 6.96
N LEU A 113 9.20 -15.22 7.13
CA LEU A 113 8.66 -16.58 7.03
C LEU A 113 8.74 -17.17 5.62
N LYS A 114 9.04 -16.36 4.60
CA LYS A 114 9.06 -16.76 3.20
C LYS A 114 10.01 -17.93 2.94
N TYR A 115 11.16 -17.95 3.63
CA TYR A 115 12.24 -18.93 3.42
C TYR A 115 12.28 -20.05 4.46
N LEU A 116 11.33 -20.05 5.41
CA LEU A 116 11.26 -21.04 6.49
C LEU A 116 10.34 -22.20 6.13
N SER A 117 10.66 -23.40 6.59
CA SER A 117 9.79 -24.57 6.55
C SER A 117 8.55 -24.39 7.44
N ARG A 118 7.58 -25.29 7.35
CA ARG A 118 6.37 -25.23 8.17
C ARG A 118 6.66 -25.29 9.67
N ALA A 119 7.61 -26.14 10.09
CA ALA A 119 8.01 -26.28 11.49
C ALA A 119 8.72 -25.02 11.99
N GLU A 120 9.70 -24.53 11.23
CA GLU A 120 10.43 -23.29 11.55
C GLU A 120 9.51 -22.08 11.59
N ARG A 121 8.48 -22.01 10.72
CA ARG A 121 7.47 -20.93 10.78
C ARG A 121 6.64 -20.96 12.06
N LEU A 122 6.38 -22.14 12.62
CA LEU A 122 5.63 -22.27 13.85
C LEU A 122 6.48 -21.78 15.02
N GLU A 123 7.70 -22.31 15.14
CA GLU A 123 8.66 -21.95 16.18
C GLU A 123 9.00 -20.45 16.15
N GLU A 124 9.25 -19.89 14.95
CA GLU A 124 9.60 -18.47 14.79
C GLU A 124 8.52 -17.54 15.33
N ILE A 125 7.25 -17.86 15.10
CA ILE A 125 6.11 -17.02 15.45
C ILE A 125 5.54 -17.34 16.83
N GLU A 126 5.80 -18.51 17.40
CA GLU A 126 5.24 -18.92 18.68
C GLU A 126 5.59 -17.93 19.81
N GLY A 127 4.57 -17.46 20.52
CA GLY A 127 4.72 -16.46 21.57
C GLY A 127 5.23 -15.10 21.09
N SER A 128 5.25 -14.84 19.78
CA SER A 128 5.75 -13.59 19.24
C SER A 128 4.74 -12.46 19.31
N TYR A 129 3.44 -12.74 19.51
CA TYR A 129 2.40 -11.71 19.58
C TYR A 129 1.80 -11.52 20.97
N GLU A 130 1.44 -10.28 21.25
CA GLU A 130 0.66 -9.87 22.40
C GLU A 130 -0.52 -9.01 21.94
N PHE A 131 -1.66 -9.16 22.63
CA PHE A 131 -2.82 -8.31 22.44
C PHE A 131 -2.98 -7.39 23.65
N GLN A 132 -3.06 -6.09 23.40
CA GLN A 132 -3.30 -5.09 24.44
C GLN A 132 -4.78 -4.77 24.53
N ARG A 133 -5.41 -5.11 25.66
CA ARG A 133 -6.79 -4.69 25.91
C ARG A 133 -6.83 -3.17 26.07
N SER A 134 -7.61 -2.52 25.23
CA SER A 134 -7.95 -1.10 25.35
C SER A 134 -9.40 -0.94 25.80
N GLN A 135 -9.72 0.20 26.43
CA GLN A 135 -11.12 0.60 26.72
C GLN A 135 -11.97 0.70 25.45
N ILE A 136 -11.33 0.79 24.30
CA ILE A 136 -11.96 0.85 22.99
C ILE A 136 -12.69 -0.45 22.63
N VAL A 137 -12.29 -1.58 23.23
CA VAL A 137 -12.95 -2.88 23.06
C VAL A 137 -14.31 -2.83 23.76
N PRO A 138 -15.43 -2.76 23.01
CA PRO A 138 -16.69 -2.26 23.54
C PRO A 138 -17.35 -3.20 24.55
N HIS A 139 -17.16 -4.51 24.39
CA HIS A 139 -17.82 -5.55 25.20
C HIS A 139 -16.91 -6.77 25.42
N ASN A 140 -17.35 -7.75 26.22
CA ASN A 140 -16.58 -8.96 26.54
C ASN A 140 -16.54 -10.01 25.42
N ASN A 141 -17.39 -9.89 24.40
CA ASN A 141 -17.51 -10.84 23.27
C ASN A 141 -17.49 -10.12 21.90
N PRO A 142 -16.51 -9.24 21.63
CA PRO A 142 -16.49 -8.45 20.42
C PRO A 142 -16.28 -9.33 19.18
N ARG A 143 -16.80 -8.88 18.04
CA ARG A 143 -16.54 -9.41 16.71
C ARG A 143 -15.37 -8.64 16.11
N ILE A 144 -14.23 -9.31 16.00
CA ILE A 144 -12.96 -8.71 15.59
C ILE A 144 -12.60 -9.23 14.20
N LEU A 145 -12.36 -8.33 13.25
CA LEU A 145 -11.82 -8.66 11.94
C LEU A 145 -10.31 -8.44 11.93
N LEU A 146 -9.58 -9.52 11.70
CA LEU A 146 -8.15 -9.49 11.45
C LEU A 146 -7.90 -9.25 9.96
N ILE A 147 -7.03 -8.32 9.62
CA ILE A 147 -6.60 -8.06 8.24
C ILE A 147 -5.11 -8.32 8.07
N ASP A 148 -4.74 -8.94 6.95
CA ASP A 148 -3.35 -9.13 6.52
C ASP A 148 -3.24 -8.99 5.00
N ASP A 149 -2.06 -8.72 4.47
CA ASP A 149 -1.88 -8.57 3.02
C ASP A 149 -1.81 -9.94 2.31
N ILE A 150 -1.19 -10.95 2.92
CA ILE A 150 -1.11 -12.32 2.40
C ILE A 150 -1.24 -13.36 3.51
N VAL A 151 -1.73 -14.54 3.13
CA VAL A 151 -1.64 -15.75 3.95
C VAL A 151 -0.91 -16.88 3.20
N THR A 152 -0.05 -17.57 3.93
CA THR A 152 0.63 -18.80 3.49
C THR A 152 0.05 -19.99 4.27
N THR A 153 0.79 -20.54 5.24
CA THR A 153 0.37 -21.67 6.07
C THR A 153 -0.62 -21.28 7.17
N GLY A 154 -0.75 -19.99 7.46
CA GLY A 154 -1.59 -19.46 8.54
C GLY A 154 -0.97 -19.53 9.94
N SER A 155 0.36 -19.72 10.07
CA SER A 155 1.04 -19.70 11.38
C SER A 155 0.85 -18.36 12.11
N THR A 156 1.00 -17.24 11.40
CA THR A 156 0.76 -15.89 11.94
C THR A 156 -0.63 -15.74 12.55
N ILE A 157 -1.66 -16.17 11.82
CA ILE A 157 -3.06 -16.03 12.27
C ILE A 157 -3.36 -16.94 13.47
N ARG A 158 -2.76 -18.13 13.55
CA ARG A 158 -2.87 -19.00 14.73
C ARG A 158 -2.30 -18.33 15.97
N GLU A 159 -1.13 -17.72 15.85
CA GLU A 159 -0.49 -17.02 16.97
C GLU A 159 -1.25 -15.74 17.36
N VAL A 160 -1.71 -14.95 16.39
CA VAL A 160 -2.55 -13.78 16.67
C VAL A 160 -3.85 -14.19 17.37
N ASN A 161 -4.49 -15.29 16.94
CA ASN A 161 -5.64 -15.86 17.64
C ASN A 161 -5.30 -16.23 19.09
N ARG A 162 -4.16 -16.90 19.34
CA ARG A 162 -3.70 -17.21 20.70
C ARG A 162 -3.58 -15.94 21.56
N ALA A 163 -2.89 -14.93 21.05
CA ALA A 163 -2.65 -13.67 21.75
C ALA A 163 -3.95 -12.91 22.07
N ILE A 164 -4.93 -12.91 21.16
CA ILE A 164 -6.22 -12.27 21.40
C ILE A 164 -7.06 -13.09 22.38
N LYS A 165 -7.15 -14.41 22.19
CA LYS A 165 -7.96 -15.30 23.02
C LYS A 165 -7.47 -15.39 24.47
N SER A 166 -6.18 -15.17 24.73
CA SER A 166 -5.68 -15.10 26.12
C SER A 166 -6.21 -13.89 26.89
N ILE A 167 -6.67 -12.85 26.19
CA ILE A 167 -7.19 -11.61 26.79
C ILE A 167 -8.72 -11.50 26.64
N LEU A 168 -9.26 -11.97 25.52
CA LEU A 168 -10.68 -11.95 25.16
C LEU A 168 -11.16 -13.36 24.76
N PRO A 169 -11.32 -14.30 25.71
CA PRO A 169 -11.67 -15.70 25.39
C PRO A 169 -12.94 -15.85 24.55
N ASN A 170 -13.93 -14.98 24.80
CA ASN A 170 -15.26 -15.04 24.19
C ASN A 170 -15.39 -14.20 22.91
N CYS A 171 -14.32 -13.56 22.43
CA CYS A 171 -14.39 -12.81 21.17
C CYS A 171 -14.68 -13.75 19.98
N ARG A 172 -15.31 -13.21 18.94
CA ARG A 172 -15.48 -13.89 17.66
C ARG A 172 -14.47 -13.29 16.69
N LEU A 173 -13.54 -14.10 16.21
CA LEU A 173 -12.49 -13.65 15.29
C LEU A 173 -12.85 -14.01 13.86
N TYR A 174 -12.78 -13.02 12.98
CA TYR A 174 -12.85 -13.17 11.54
C TYR A 174 -11.48 -12.82 10.95
N PHE A 175 -11.16 -13.36 9.78
CA PHE A 175 -9.92 -13.07 9.08
C PHE A 175 -10.19 -12.74 7.62
N PHE A 176 -9.55 -11.69 7.13
CA PHE A 176 -9.55 -11.31 5.73
C PHE A 176 -8.13 -11.02 5.25
N THR A 177 -7.81 -11.45 4.04
CA THR A 177 -6.53 -11.12 3.40
C THR A 177 -6.66 -10.94 1.89
N ILE A 178 -5.78 -10.14 1.30
CA ILE A 178 -5.80 -9.91 -0.14
C ILE A 178 -5.38 -11.19 -0.88
N GLY A 179 -4.22 -11.75 -0.52
CA GLY A 179 -3.60 -12.86 -1.24
C GLY A 179 -3.53 -14.16 -0.45
N LYS A 180 -3.90 -15.29 -1.07
CA LYS A 180 -3.58 -16.64 -0.57
C LYS A 180 -2.51 -17.28 -1.46
N THR A 181 -1.45 -17.80 -0.84
CA THR A 181 -0.41 -18.51 -1.59
C THR A 181 -0.98 -19.73 -2.30
N TYR A 182 -0.56 -19.92 -3.55
CA TYR A 182 -0.75 -21.14 -4.30
C TYR A 182 0.24 -22.21 -3.80
N ASP A 183 -0.19 -23.07 -2.89
CA ASP A 183 0.58 -24.26 -2.49
C ASP A 183 0.44 -25.32 -3.59
N SER A 184 1.38 -25.31 -4.52
CA SER A 184 1.49 -26.35 -5.54
C SER A 184 1.61 -27.72 -4.85
N TRP A 185 0.65 -28.62 -5.11
CA TRP A 185 0.59 -30.06 -4.75
C TRP A 185 -0.10 -30.48 -3.43
N ALA A 186 -1.09 -29.76 -2.91
CA ALA A 186 -1.87 -30.27 -1.75
C ALA A 186 -3.38 -29.92 -1.68
N SER A 187 -4.03 -29.58 -2.79
CA SER A 187 -5.50 -29.70 -2.85
C SER A 187 -5.88 -30.50 -4.09
N TYR A 188 -6.19 -31.77 -3.87
CA TYR A 188 -6.65 -32.76 -4.85
C TYR A 188 -7.98 -32.40 -5.54
N ASP A 189 -8.41 -31.14 -5.50
CA ASP A 189 -9.82 -30.77 -5.69
C ASP A 189 -10.05 -29.53 -6.58
N GLN A 190 -9.00 -28.88 -7.10
CA GLN A 190 -9.17 -27.70 -7.98
C GLN A 190 -8.13 -27.69 -9.10
N SER A 191 -8.60 -27.76 -10.35
CA SER A 191 -7.73 -27.72 -11.53
C SER A 191 -7.01 -26.37 -11.66
N ASN A 192 -5.79 -26.39 -12.18
CA ASN A 192 -4.98 -25.20 -12.45
C ASN A 192 -5.66 -24.21 -13.39
N GLU A 193 -6.60 -24.69 -14.22
CA GLU A 193 -7.46 -23.85 -15.05
C GLU A 193 -8.45 -23.02 -14.24
N MET A 194 -9.06 -23.59 -13.19
CA MET A 194 -9.97 -22.84 -12.32
C MET A 194 -9.22 -21.70 -11.63
N ILE A 195 -8.00 -21.95 -11.16
CA ILE A 195 -7.20 -20.93 -10.46
C ILE A 195 -6.67 -19.87 -11.43
N ARG A 196 -6.26 -20.23 -12.65
CA ARG A 196 -5.95 -19.24 -13.71
C ARG A 196 -7.18 -18.42 -14.10
N ARG A 197 -8.34 -19.05 -14.18
CA ARG A 197 -9.61 -18.36 -14.44
C ARG A 197 -9.99 -17.42 -13.30
N GLU A 198 -9.77 -17.80 -12.04
CA GLU A 198 -10.01 -16.91 -10.90
C GLU A 198 -8.97 -15.79 -10.83
N LEU A 199 -7.70 -16.03 -11.16
CA LEU A 199 -6.67 -14.98 -11.30
C LEU A 199 -7.08 -13.94 -12.36
N THR A 200 -7.50 -14.39 -13.54
CA THR A 200 -7.98 -13.52 -14.61
C THR A 200 -9.28 -12.81 -14.22
N LYS A 201 -10.25 -13.49 -13.60
CA LYS A 201 -11.48 -12.86 -13.09
C LYS A 201 -11.23 -11.88 -11.96
N SER A 202 -10.23 -12.10 -11.10
CA SER A 202 -9.85 -11.13 -10.07
C SER A 202 -9.29 -9.88 -10.74
N LEU A 203 -8.43 -10.03 -11.75
CA LEU A 203 -7.93 -8.90 -12.55
C LEU A 203 -9.07 -8.18 -13.28
N GLU A 204 -9.95 -8.92 -13.97
CA GLU A 204 -11.11 -8.36 -14.64
C GLU A 204 -12.08 -7.71 -13.66
N ARG A 205 -12.30 -8.24 -12.45
CA ARG A 205 -13.11 -7.61 -11.40
C ARG A 205 -12.45 -6.37 -10.81
N ILE A 206 -11.13 -6.39 -10.65
CA ILE A 206 -10.33 -5.22 -10.23
C ILE A 206 -10.44 -4.14 -11.31
N GLU A 207 -10.41 -4.51 -12.59
CA GLU A 207 -10.51 -3.59 -13.73
C GLU A 207 -11.97 -3.15 -13.99
N SER A 208 -12.96 -4.01 -13.74
CA SER A 208 -14.39 -3.77 -14.01
C SER A 208 -15.11 -3.09 -12.86
N CYS A 209 -14.67 -3.24 -11.60
CA CYS A 209 -15.19 -2.43 -10.48
C CYS A 209 -14.77 -0.95 -10.59
N ILE A 210 -14.08 -0.58 -11.67
CA ILE A 210 -13.48 0.73 -11.95
C ILE A 210 -14.03 1.33 -13.24
N GLN A 211 -14.79 0.57 -14.04
CA GLN A 211 -15.49 1.13 -15.19
C GLN A 211 -16.86 1.65 -14.74
N PRO A 212 -17.19 2.92 -15.02
CA PRO A 212 -18.58 3.35 -14.99
C PRO A 212 -19.34 2.59 -16.08
N GLU A 213 -20.65 2.46 -15.93
CA GLU A 213 -21.54 2.02 -17.02
C GLU A 213 -21.16 2.71 -18.35
N PRO A 214 -21.41 2.07 -19.52
CA PRO A 214 -20.74 2.35 -20.80
C PRO A 214 -20.82 3.79 -21.35
N ASN A 215 -21.52 4.71 -20.68
CA ASN A 215 -21.80 6.06 -21.15
C ASN A 215 -21.17 7.19 -20.32
N ASN A 216 -20.23 6.92 -19.41
CA ASN A 216 -19.44 7.99 -18.80
C ASN A 216 -18.04 7.49 -18.47
N VAL A 217 -17.14 7.51 -19.43
CA VAL A 217 -15.72 7.20 -19.18
C VAL A 217 -15.15 8.35 -18.36
N LEU A 218 -14.99 8.13 -17.06
CA LEU A 218 -14.21 9.03 -16.22
C LEU A 218 -12.72 8.75 -16.49
N SER A 219 -11.95 9.80 -16.78
CA SER A 219 -10.50 9.74 -16.95
C SER A 219 -9.80 9.25 -15.66
N ASP A 220 -8.53 8.84 -15.76
CA ASP A 220 -7.74 8.44 -14.59
C ASP A 220 -7.72 9.54 -13.50
N GLU A 221 -7.83 10.82 -13.89
CA GLU A 221 -7.94 11.97 -12.98
C GLU A 221 -9.31 12.05 -12.29
N GLU A 222 -10.40 11.79 -13.02
CA GLU A 222 -11.76 11.82 -12.48
C GLU A 222 -12.03 10.64 -11.52
N TYR A 223 -11.40 9.49 -11.78
CA TYR A 223 -11.43 8.35 -10.85
C TYR A 223 -10.66 8.64 -9.56
N ILE A 224 -9.50 9.30 -9.66
CA ILE A 224 -8.74 9.77 -8.48
C ILE A 224 -9.58 10.78 -7.68
N ALA A 225 -10.25 11.72 -8.34
CA ALA A 225 -11.13 12.69 -7.70
C ALA A 225 -12.33 12.05 -6.99
N TYR A 226 -12.92 10.99 -7.55
CA TYR A 226 -14.00 10.22 -6.91
C TYR A 226 -13.50 9.51 -5.63
N ILE A 227 -12.30 8.93 -5.65
CA ILE A 227 -11.69 8.32 -4.47
C ILE A 227 -11.32 9.37 -3.42
N GLU A 228 -10.88 10.56 -3.82
CA GLU A 228 -10.62 11.69 -2.93
C GLU A 228 -11.91 12.24 -2.29
N TYR A 229 -13.00 12.33 -3.06
CA TYR A 229 -14.34 12.71 -2.59
C TYR A 229 -14.91 11.68 -1.60
N MET A 230 -14.78 10.38 -1.89
CA MET A 230 -15.23 9.32 -0.96
C MET A 230 -14.38 9.24 0.32
N SER A 231 -13.15 9.77 0.28
CA SER A 231 -12.25 9.87 1.42
C SER A 231 -12.47 11.14 2.26
N SER A 232 -13.30 12.08 1.80
CA SER A 232 -13.42 13.42 2.39
C SER A 232 -14.30 13.53 3.65
N ASP A 233 -14.29 12.50 4.51
CA ASP A 233 -14.62 12.65 5.92
C ASP A 233 -13.45 12.11 6.75
N GLY A 234 -12.45 12.99 6.93
CA GLY A 234 -11.34 12.76 7.87
C GLY A 234 -9.94 12.68 7.26
N ILE A 235 -9.51 13.71 6.54
CA ILE A 235 -8.22 14.45 6.67
C ILE A 235 -8.07 15.32 5.41
N SER A 236 -8.03 16.63 5.60
CA SER A 236 -7.85 17.64 4.55
C SER A 236 -6.62 17.34 3.69
N ASN A 237 -6.81 17.25 2.37
CA ASN A 237 -5.77 17.04 1.35
C ASN A 237 -4.76 18.21 1.23
N SER A 238 -4.91 19.26 2.05
CA SER A 238 -3.97 20.39 2.15
C SER A 238 -2.74 20.13 3.01
N LEU A 239 -2.54 18.91 3.54
CA LEU A 239 -1.50 18.59 4.52
C LEU A 239 -0.51 17.47 4.11
N ILE A 240 -0.55 16.96 2.87
CA ILE A 240 0.48 16.02 2.40
C ILE A 240 1.78 16.80 2.17
N LYS A 241 2.61 16.87 3.21
CA LYS A 241 3.91 17.52 3.16
C LYS A 241 4.86 16.74 2.26
N PRO A 242 5.71 17.42 1.47
CA PRO A 242 6.71 16.76 0.66
C PRO A 242 7.65 15.92 1.54
N PRO A 243 8.16 14.79 1.03
CA PRO A 243 9.08 13.90 1.75
C PRO A 243 10.45 14.54 2.00
N GLY A 244 10.72 15.70 1.39
CA GLY A 244 11.91 16.52 1.55
C GLY A 244 11.66 17.98 1.13
N PRO A 245 12.55 18.92 1.47
CA PRO A 245 12.44 20.30 1.03
C PRO A 245 12.62 20.43 -0.50
N ASN A 246 12.02 21.47 -1.10
CA ASN A 246 12.17 21.80 -2.52
C ASN A 246 11.69 20.70 -3.48
N LEU A 247 10.58 20.05 -3.14
CA LEU A 247 9.89 19.08 -4.00
C LEU A 247 8.49 19.59 -4.33
N VAL A 248 8.08 19.39 -5.58
CA VAL A 248 6.73 19.67 -6.05
C VAL A 248 6.02 18.36 -6.41
N LYS A 249 4.72 18.33 -6.18
CA LYS A 249 3.90 17.15 -6.46
C LYS A 249 3.54 17.13 -7.93
N ILE A 250 3.75 15.99 -8.60
CA ILE A 250 3.42 15.83 -10.02
C ILE A 250 1.98 15.35 -10.24
N GLU A 251 1.40 15.78 -11.35
CA GLU A 251 0.13 15.26 -11.87
C GLU A 251 0.30 13.77 -12.21
N GLY A 252 -0.58 12.91 -11.67
CA GLY A 252 -0.41 11.45 -11.70
C GLY A 252 0.25 10.84 -10.45
N GLY A 253 0.71 11.67 -9.50
CA GLY A 253 1.24 11.24 -8.21
C GLY A 253 2.76 10.99 -8.21
N GLY A 254 3.40 11.38 -7.11
CA GLY A 254 4.86 11.37 -6.98
C GLY A 254 5.40 12.75 -6.61
N TRP A 255 6.72 12.87 -6.56
CA TRP A 255 7.43 14.11 -6.25
C TRP A 255 8.55 14.31 -7.27
N GLU A 256 8.74 15.55 -7.70
CA GLU A 256 9.87 15.96 -8.53
C GLU A 256 10.61 17.15 -7.89
N PRO A 257 11.88 17.40 -8.26
CA PRO A 257 12.60 18.57 -7.79
C PRO A 257 11.88 19.85 -8.21
N ALA A 258 11.71 20.78 -7.29
CA ALA A 258 11.19 22.10 -7.60
C ALA A 258 12.07 22.79 -8.66
N LEU A 259 11.49 23.73 -9.40
CA LEU A 259 12.21 24.54 -10.37
C LEU A 259 13.50 25.11 -9.75
N GLY A 260 14.63 24.87 -10.40
CA GLY A 260 15.97 25.25 -9.90
C GLY A 260 16.72 24.14 -9.14
N TYR A 261 16.13 22.96 -8.95
CA TYR A 261 16.77 21.83 -8.28
C TYR A 261 16.89 20.60 -9.21
N ASN A 262 17.88 19.74 -8.94
CA ASN A 262 18.07 18.42 -9.52
C ASN A 262 18.09 17.37 -8.42
N TRP A 263 17.75 16.12 -8.74
CA TRP A 263 18.03 14.99 -7.86
C TRP A 263 19.52 14.91 -7.56
N LYS A 264 19.87 14.60 -6.31
CA LYS A 264 21.27 14.39 -5.90
C LYS A 264 21.82 13.10 -6.53
N ASN A 265 20.98 12.09 -6.68
CA ASN A 265 21.26 10.76 -7.21
C ASN A 265 19.99 10.21 -7.89
N ASP A 266 20.14 9.21 -8.76
CA ASP A 266 19.02 8.58 -9.47
C ASP A 266 18.36 7.45 -8.66
N ASP A 267 18.48 7.48 -7.33
CA ASP A 267 17.87 6.49 -6.44
C ASP A 267 16.42 6.89 -6.17
N GLY A 268 15.47 6.08 -6.68
CA GLY A 268 14.04 6.35 -6.60
C GLY A 268 13.44 6.37 -5.18
N ASP A 269 14.24 6.05 -4.17
CA ASP A 269 13.87 6.12 -2.75
C ASP A 269 14.62 7.24 -1.97
N ASP A 270 15.52 8.01 -2.62
CA ASP A 270 16.23 9.18 -2.04
C ASP A 270 15.64 10.50 -2.55
N PHE A 271 14.93 11.21 -1.67
CA PHE A 271 14.25 12.46 -2.00
C PHE A 271 15.13 13.72 -1.85
N THR A 272 16.45 13.55 -1.81
CA THR A 272 17.39 14.66 -1.66
C THR A 272 17.62 15.38 -2.99
N VAL A 273 17.44 16.70 -2.98
CA VAL A 273 17.69 17.56 -4.16
C VAL A 273 18.83 18.54 -3.92
N ILE A 274 19.55 18.88 -4.99
CA ILE A 274 20.63 19.86 -5.01
C ILE A 274 20.30 21.02 -5.96
N LEU A 275 20.81 22.21 -5.67
CA LEU A 275 20.60 23.38 -6.53
C LEU A 275 21.25 23.17 -7.90
N LYS A 276 20.53 23.46 -8.99
CA LYS A 276 21.09 23.47 -10.35
C LYS A 276 22.22 24.49 -10.42
N GLN A 277 23.42 24.02 -10.75
CA GLN A 277 24.55 24.90 -10.99
C GLN A 277 24.41 25.56 -12.37
N PRO A 278 24.80 26.84 -12.51
CA PRO A 278 24.78 27.51 -13.80
C PRO A 278 25.73 26.82 -14.77
N PRO A 279 25.33 26.57 -16.03
CA PRO A 279 26.15 25.90 -17.02
C PRO A 279 27.33 26.77 -17.49
N HIS A 280 27.28 28.08 -17.21
CA HIS A 280 28.36 29.04 -17.48
C HIS A 280 28.34 30.15 -16.42
N PRO A 281 29.49 30.75 -16.06
CA PRO A 281 29.53 31.94 -15.20
C PRO A 281 28.62 33.07 -15.70
N ASN A 282 28.13 33.88 -14.76
CA ASN A 282 27.28 35.04 -15.00
C ASN A 282 25.90 34.72 -15.61
N LEU A 283 25.36 33.54 -15.29
CA LEU A 283 23.99 33.16 -15.58
C LEU A 283 23.15 33.11 -14.30
N VAL A 284 21.89 33.53 -14.41
CA VAL A 284 20.89 33.44 -13.34
C VAL A 284 19.67 32.66 -13.82
N MET A 285 19.08 31.85 -12.94
CA MET A 285 17.88 31.07 -13.25
C MET A 285 16.65 31.97 -13.18
N CYS A 286 15.79 31.93 -14.20
CA CYS A 286 14.50 32.61 -14.21
C CYS A 286 13.42 31.79 -13.51
N GLU A 287 12.32 32.45 -13.12
CA GLU A 287 11.14 31.79 -12.53
C GLU A 287 10.55 30.69 -13.42
N ASN A 288 10.73 30.77 -14.74
CA ASN A 288 10.31 29.76 -15.71
C ASN A 288 11.33 28.61 -15.92
N GLY A 289 12.37 28.52 -15.08
CA GLY A 289 13.39 27.46 -15.13
C GLY A 289 14.43 27.58 -16.25
N ARG A 290 14.46 28.69 -17.00
CA ARG A 290 15.48 28.97 -18.02
C ARG A 290 16.60 29.85 -17.49
N TRP A 291 17.82 29.62 -17.98
CA TRP A 291 18.96 30.48 -17.69
C TRP A 291 18.89 31.78 -18.50
N LYS A 292 19.27 32.90 -17.89
CA LYS A 292 19.49 34.19 -18.56
C LYS A 292 20.82 34.82 -18.13
N PRO A 293 21.39 35.75 -18.91
CA PRO A 293 22.55 36.52 -18.49
C PRO A 293 22.21 37.30 -17.20
N ALA A 294 23.18 37.35 -16.28
CA ALA A 294 23.13 38.22 -15.12
C ALA A 294 23.15 39.70 -15.56
N GLU A 295 22.75 40.59 -14.66
CA GLU A 295 22.80 42.04 -14.93
C GLU A 295 24.22 42.47 -15.34
N GLY A 296 24.32 43.24 -16.43
CA GLY A 296 25.60 43.65 -17.01
C GLY A 296 26.20 42.68 -18.03
N TYR A 297 25.53 41.56 -18.34
CA TYR A 297 25.95 40.59 -19.35
C TYR A 297 24.90 40.37 -20.45
N VAL A 298 25.35 40.00 -21.65
CA VAL A 298 24.51 39.63 -22.80
C VAL A 298 25.01 38.32 -23.41
N TRP A 299 24.14 37.60 -24.12
CA TRP A 299 24.55 36.38 -24.85
C TRP A 299 25.66 36.70 -25.86
N GLU A 300 26.74 35.89 -25.84
CA GLU A 300 27.85 35.99 -26.79
C GLU A 300 27.36 35.75 -28.23
N ASN A 301 26.51 34.75 -28.42
CA ASN A 301 25.88 34.45 -29.70
C ASN A 301 24.36 34.44 -29.53
N LYS A 302 23.69 35.45 -30.08
CA LYS A 302 22.22 35.58 -30.01
C LYS A 302 21.49 34.62 -30.97
N ASP A 303 22.20 34.08 -31.97
CA ASP A 303 21.64 33.24 -33.03
C ASP A 303 21.75 31.74 -32.72
N ASP A 304 22.56 31.35 -31.72
CA ASP A 304 22.65 29.97 -31.24
C ASP A 304 22.06 29.85 -29.82
N PRO A 305 20.80 29.41 -29.68
CA PRO A 305 20.14 29.27 -28.38
C PRO A 305 20.75 28.20 -27.46
N ASN A 306 21.66 27.36 -27.98
CA ASN A 306 22.41 26.40 -27.17
C ASN A 306 23.75 26.96 -26.67
N ASN A 307 24.21 28.10 -27.20
CA ASN A 307 25.40 28.78 -26.69
C ASN A 307 25.06 29.63 -25.46
N LEU A 308 25.33 29.08 -24.27
CA LEU A 308 25.03 29.73 -23.00
C LEU A 308 26.15 30.66 -22.49
N LYS A 309 27.13 31.00 -23.33
CA LYS A 309 28.18 31.96 -22.98
C LYS A 309 27.65 33.39 -22.99
N VAL A 310 28.18 34.20 -22.09
CA VAL A 310 27.81 35.62 -21.96
C VAL A 310 29.04 36.51 -21.90
N ILE A 311 28.92 37.70 -22.50
CA ILE A 311 29.93 38.76 -22.53
C ILE A 311 29.40 40.00 -21.81
N THR A 312 30.28 40.91 -21.38
CA THR A 312 29.89 42.15 -20.72
C THR A 312 29.16 43.08 -21.68
N ASN A 313 28.10 43.71 -21.21
CA ASN A 313 27.27 44.61 -22.00
C ASN A 313 28.10 45.86 -22.38
N GLY A 314 28.54 45.94 -23.65
CA GLY A 314 29.46 47.00 -24.14
C GLY A 314 30.67 46.50 -24.93
N GLN A 315 30.83 45.19 -25.15
CA GLN A 315 31.71 44.64 -26.17
C GLN A 315 30.85 44.09 -27.33
N GLU A 316 30.55 44.93 -28.33
CA GLU A 316 30.22 44.43 -29.67
C GLU A 316 31.50 43.98 -30.38
#